data_AF-A0A3A9FKG6-F1
#
_entry.id   AF-A0A3A9FKG6-F1
#
_cell.length_a   1.000
_cell.length_b   1.000
_cell.length_c   1.000
_cell.angle_alpha   90.00
_cell.angle_beta   90.00
_cell.angle_gamma   90.00
#
_symmetry.space_group_name_H-M   'P 1'
#
loop_
_entity.id
_entity.type
_entity.pdbx_description
1 polymer ?
#
loop_
_entity_poly.entity_id
_entity_poly.type
_entity_poly.pdbx_seq_one_letter_code
_entity_poly.pdbx_strand_id
1 'polypeptide(L)'
;MVSSCILFKIKQILLHNRDRILKSCYAAIREETMEGPIEVLLHGREYKQLLESRAAVFREQYGLRKIDVEILYYLHRFGGSNTSKELRQAYKLTKGHISQSAEHLAGLGLLAFVPDEKDRRSVHFVLTAQAEEIVRSIEKMWEDMTAVVFDGITQEERRVLYEVAVKMTQNMECASDLRRNQRRQMRMNYEEKMTGYAERQKEICQKNDTISDQLYQDYGVYRGLRDQNGKGVLTGLTNISRIESFEMKDGVKTPCDGRLWYRGYPIESLVQELDEDSFGFEATAYLLLFGEKPNHQELFEFKKILAEACHLPTNFTRDVIMKAPSSDIMNSMTRSILTLASYDNRATDTELGNSLRQCIQLISTFPMLAVYGYHAYNHYEQNDSMYIHRPDHDLSTAENILLMLRADRQYTKLEAKVLDTALMLHMEHGGGNNSTFTTRVVTSSGTDTYSAIAAAMSSLKGPKHGGANIKVMEMMEDIRTNVRDFEDKDEIEHYLAKLLAGEAFDGKGLIYGMGHAVYSLSDPRERIFKKFVEMLAVEKHRQVDMALYNNIEEIAPKLIAKQRKIFKGVSPNVDFYSGFVYQMLGIPVELYTPIFAIARIVGWSAHRIEEQICMGKIIRPAYMSVMEVKEQTEK
;
A
#
# COMPACT_ATOMS: atom_id res chain seq x y z
N MET A 1 -11.94 -55.77 -34.37
CA MET A 1 -13.09 -54.87 -34.11
C MET A 1 -13.19 -54.37 -32.67
N VAL A 2 -12.57 -55.02 -31.68
CA VAL A 2 -12.62 -54.57 -30.26
C VAL A 2 -11.76 -53.31 -29.99
N SER A 3 -10.64 -53.14 -30.68
CA SER A 3 -9.71 -52.01 -30.51
C SER A 3 -10.28 -50.64 -30.93
N SER A 4 -11.14 -50.60 -31.96
CA SER A 4 -11.76 -49.36 -32.46
C SER A 4 -12.90 -48.84 -31.57
N CYS A 5 -13.60 -49.72 -30.86
CA CYS A 5 -14.69 -49.35 -29.95
C CYS A 5 -14.14 -48.74 -28.64
N ILE A 6 -12.99 -49.25 -28.18
CA ILE A 6 -12.25 -48.76 -27.01
C ILE A 6 -11.64 -47.37 -27.28
N LEU A 7 -10.97 -47.20 -28.41
CA LEU A 7 -10.45 -45.90 -28.86
C LEU A 7 -11.56 -44.85 -29.03
N PHE A 8 -12.76 -45.27 -29.45
CA PHE A 8 -13.91 -44.37 -29.59
C PHE A 8 -14.47 -43.92 -28.23
N LYS A 9 -14.60 -44.82 -27.25
CA LYS A 9 -15.00 -44.49 -25.88
C LYS A 9 -13.98 -43.59 -25.18
N ILE A 10 -12.69 -43.89 -25.30
CA ILE A 10 -11.61 -43.06 -24.74
C ILE A 10 -11.64 -41.66 -25.36
N LYS A 11 -11.82 -41.55 -26.67
CA LYS A 11 -11.90 -40.26 -27.38
C LYS A 11 -13.13 -39.42 -26.97
N GLN A 12 -14.27 -40.06 -26.70
CA GLN A 12 -15.48 -39.42 -26.17
C GLN A 12 -15.27 -38.85 -24.75
N ILE A 13 -14.64 -39.62 -23.86
CA ILE A 13 -14.31 -39.23 -22.48
C ILE A 13 -13.35 -38.03 -22.46
N LEU A 14 -12.32 -38.06 -23.32
CA LEU A 14 -11.29 -37.02 -23.44
C LEU A 14 -11.81 -35.69 -24.02
N LEU A 15 -12.76 -35.74 -24.96
CA LEU A 15 -13.30 -34.54 -25.61
C LEU A 15 -14.27 -33.77 -24.70
N HIS A 16 -15.03 -34.45 -23.84
CA HIS A 16 -16.06 -33.82 -22.99
C HIS A 16 -15.54 -33.19 -21.69
N ASN A 17 -14.35 -33.56 -21.21
CA ASN A 17 -13.88 -33.18 -19.86
C ASN A 17 -12.50 -32.51 -19.81
N ARG A 18 -12.05 -31.98 -20.96
CA ARG A 18 -10.73 -31.35 -21.17
C ARG A 18 -10.30 -30.46 -20.00
N ASP A 19 -11.10 -29.49 -19.58
CA ASP A 19 -10.75 -28.49 -18.54
C ASP A 19 -10.74 -29.03 -17.09
N ARG A 20 -11.35 -30.20 -16.86
CA ARG A 20 -11.41 -30.84 -15.54
C ARG A 20 -10.32 -31.89 -15.37
N ILE A 21 -10.05 -32.66 -16.43
CA ILE A 21 -8.87 -33.53 -16.58
C ILE A 21 -7.59 -32.68 -16.41
N LEU A 22 -7.58 -31.47 -16.98
CA LEU A 22 -6.53 -30.45 -16.83
C LEU A 22 -6.15 -30.10 -15.38
N LYS A 23 -7.05 -30.25 -14.39
CA LYS A 23 -6.76 -29.93 -12.98
C LYS A 23 -6.25 -31.12 -12.17
N SER A 24 -6.63 -32.34 -12.53
CA SER A 24 -6.32 -33.57 -11.78
C SER A 24 -5.05 -34.28 -12.25
N CYS A 25 -4.63 -34.13 -13.52
CA CYS A 25 -3.45 -34.81 -14.06
C CYS A 25 -2.10 -34.30 -13.51
N TYR A 26 -2.06 -33.12 -12.87
CA TYR A 26 -0.83 -32.49 -12.34
C TYR A 26 -0.17 -33.24 -11.16
N ALA A 27 -0.71 -34.38 -10.73
CA ALA A 27 -0.35 -35.13 -9.52
C ALA A 27 0.37 -36.47 -9.79
N ALA A 28 0.07 -37.16 -10.90
CA ALA A 28 0.30 -38.61 -11.02
C ALA A 28 1.61 -39.05 -11.73
N ILE A 29 2.50 -38.14 -12.15
CA ILE A 29 3.64 -38.52 -13.02
C ILE A 29 4.84 -39.15 -12.29
N ARG A 30 5.01 -39.00 -10.97
CA ARG A 30 6.32 -39.31 -10.36
C ARG A 30 6.60 -40.76 -9.95
N GLU A 31 5.63 -41.66 -9.91
CA GLU A 31 5.76 -42.85 -9.05
C GLU A 31 5.52 -44.22 -9.73
N GLU A 32 5.52 -44.32 -11.07
CA GLU A 32 5.48 -45.62 -11.81
C GLU A 32 4.41 -46.65 -11.35
N THR A 33 3.29 -46.21 -10.77
CA THR A 33 2.19 -47.10 -10.35
C THR A 33 0.94 -46.91 -11.19
N MET A 34 0.23 -48.01 -11.46
CA MET A 34 -0.93 -48.03 -12.36
C MET A 34 -2.13 -47.18 -11.90
N GLU A 35 -2.25 -46.78 -10.64
CA GLU A 35 -3.53 -46.32 -10.09
C GLU A 35 -3.83 -44.82 -10.29
N GLY A 36 -2.84 -43.94 -10.18
CA GLY A 36 -3.03 -42.48 -10.30
C GLY A 36 -3.53 -41.98 -11.67
N PRO A 37 -2.98 -42.48 -12.80
CA PRO A 37 -3.43 -42.09 -14.14
C PRO A 37 -4.83 -42.64 -14.50
N ILE A 38 -5.31 -43.63 -13.76
CA ILE A 38 -6.56 -44.35 -14.01
C ILE A 38 -7.75 -43.66 -13.33
N GLU A 39 -7.58 -43.15 -12.10
CA GLU A 39 -8.56 -42.30 -11.41
C GLU A 39 -8.98 -41.09 -12.26
N VAL A 40 -8.04 -40.59 -13.08
CA VAL A 40 -8.23 -39.48 -14.02
C VAL A 40 -9.11 -39.86 -15.23
N LEU A 41 -9.02 -41.10 -15.70
CA LEU A 41 -9.71 -41.58 -16.91
C LEU A 41 -11.17 -41.96 -16.66
N LEU A 42 -11.54 -42.34 -15.43
CA LEU A 42 -12.80 -43.02 -15.12
C LEU A 42 -13.97 -42.11 -14.72
N HIS A 43 -13.90 -40.81 -15.01
CA HIS A 43 -14.83 -39.79 -14.52
C HIS A 43 -14.82 -39.69 -12.97
N GLY A 44 -14.10 -38.70 -12.45
CA GLY A 44 -13.88 -38.50 -11.01
C GLY A 44 -15.11 -38.17 -10.15
N ARG A 45 -16.34 -38.52 -10.55
CA ARG A 45 -17.52 -38.51 -9.66
C ARG A 45 -17.87 -39.93 -9.23
N GLU A 46 -17.99 -40.88 -10.15
CA GLU A 46 -18.27 -42.28 -9.82
C GLU A 46 -17.13 -42.91 -9.01
N TYR A 47 -15.88 -42.66 -9.42
CA TYR A 47 -14.71 -43.13 -8.66
C TYR A 47 -14.64 -42.51 -7.26
N LYS A 48 -14.95 -41.21 -7.13
CA LYS A 48 -14.97 -40.52 -5.83
C LYS A 48 -16.10 -41.01 -4.93
N GLN A 49 -17.26 -41.34 -5.50
CA GLN A 49 -18.39 -41.94 -4.78
C GLN A 49 -18.06 -43.35 -4.31
N LEU A 50 -17.39 -44.15 -5.15
CA LEU A 50 -16.90 -45.47 -4.76
C LEU A 50 -15.86 -45.37 -3.64
N LEU A 51 -14.87 -44.47 -3.77
CA LEU A 51 -13.88 -44.21 -2.73
C LEU A 51 -14.52 -43.72 -1.43
N GLU A 52 -15.50 -42.80 -1.50
CA GLU A 52 -16.23 -42.31 -0.33
C GLU A 52 -17.05 -43.41 0.35
N SER A 53 -17.74 -44.25 -0.44
CA SER A 53 -18.49 -45.38 0.08
C SER A 53 -17.61 -46.42 0.76
N ARG A 54 -16.43 -46.69 0.20
CA ARG A 54 -15.49 -47.69 0.75
C ARG A 54 -14.72 -47.14 1.95
N ALA A 55 -14.33 -45.87 1.91
CA ALA A 55 -13.67 -45.19 3.04
C ALA A 55 -14.59 -45.00 4.26
N ALA A 56 -15.92 -45.06 4.09
CA ALA A 56 -16.88 -44.93 5.19
C ALA A 56 -16.69 -45.97 6.30
N VAL A 57 -16.27 -47.19 5.95
CA VAL A 57 -15.99 -48.27 6.90
C VAL A 57 -14.88 -47.86 7.89
N PHE A 58 -13.85 -47.18 7.40
CA PHE A 58 -12.74 -46.70 8.23
C PHE A 58 -13.14 -45.51 9.12
N ARG A 59 -14.13 -44.74 8.68
CA ARG A 59 -14.70 -43.67 9.51
C ARG A 59 -15.47 -44.25 10.69
N GLU A 60 -16.28 -45.27 10.47
CA GLU A 60 -17.10 -45.91 11.51
C GLU A 60 -16.24 -46.72 12.49
N GLN A 61 -15.24 -47.45 11.99
CA GLN A 61 -14.45 -48.37 12.80
C GLN A 61 -13.26 -47.72 13.51
N TYR A 62 -12.63 -46.71 12.88
CA TYR A 62 -11.37 -46.12 13.35
C TYR A 62 -11.41 -44.59 13.47
N GLY A 63 -12.56 -43.95 13.22
CA GLY A 63 -12.69 -42.49 13.26
C GLY A 63 -11.95 -41.75 12.13
N LEU A 64 -11.51 -42.46 11.08
CA LEU A 64 -10.70 -41.87 10.02
C LEU A 64 -11.54 -41.05 9.03
N ARG A 65 -11.08 -39.84 8.70
CA ARG A 65 -11.65 -39.05 7.59
C ARG A 65 -11.10 -39.59 6.28
N LYS A 66 -11.76 -39.24 5.17
CA LYS A 66 -11.31 -39.61 3.81
C LYS A 66 -9.85 -39.22 3.56
N ILE A 67 -9.48 -37.99 3.93
CA ILE A 67 -8.11 -37.49 3.80
C ILE A 67 -7.11 -38.28 4.67
N ASP A 68 -7.54 -38.77 5.83
CA ASP A 68 -6.69 -39.56 6.72
C ASP A 68 -6.40 -40.93 6.09
N VAL A 69 -7.40 -41.56 5.47
CA VAL A 69 -7.26 -42.82 4.70
C VAL A 69 -6.32 -42.64 3.50
N GLU A 70 -6.46 -41.54 2.76
CA GLU A 70 -5.61 -41.22 1.60
C GLU A 70 -4.14 -41.02 2.03
N ILE A 71 -3.89 -40.30 3.14
CA ILE A 71 -2.53 -40.07 3.66
C ILE A 71 -1.91 -41.36 4.19
N LEU A 72 -2.66 -42.17 4.96
CA LEU A 72 -2.16 -43.45 5.49
C LEU A 72 -1.78 -44.42 4.35
N TYR A 73 -2.62 -44.51 3.31
CA TYR A 73 -2.34 -45.33 2.13
C TYR A 73 -1.07 -44.87 1.41
N TYR A 74 -0.92 -43.56 1.21
CA TYR A 74 0.26 -43.00 0.55
C TYR A 74 1.55 -43.30 1.33
N LEU A 75 1.55 -43.05 2.63
CA LEU A 75 2.74 -43.26 3.47
C LEU A 75 3.16 -44.74 3.54
N HIS A 76 2.19 -45.65 3.49
CA HIS A 76 2.46 -47.10 3.41
C HIS A 76 3.10 -47.49 2.10
N ARG A 77 2.54 -47.01 1.00
CA ARG A 77 2.95 -47.41 -0.34
C ARG A 77 4.28 -46.78 -0.75
N PHE A 78 4.54 -45.56 -0.30
CA PHE A 78 5.63 -44.73 -0.80
C PHE A 78 6.60 -44.28 0.29
N GLY A 79 6.78 -45.05 1.38
CA GLY A 79 7.45 -44.67 2.64
C GLY A 79 8.78 -43.89 2.62
N GLY A 80 9.41 -43.67 1.45
CA GLY A 80 10.49 -42.68 1.24
C GLY A 80 10.05 -41.24 0.89
N SER A 81 8.78 -40.98 0.54
CA SER A 81 8.17 -39.65 0.33
C SER A 81 7.12 -39.39 1.40
N ASN A 82 7.48 -38.65 2.44
CA ASN A 82 6.70 -38.61 3.68
C ASN A 82 6.71 -37.24 4.38
N THR A 83 7.13 -36.18 3.68
CA THR A 83 7.04 -34.81 4.19
C THR A 83 5.75 -34.11 3.75
N SER A 84 5.35 -33.06 4.46
CA SER A 84 4.23 -32.19 4.04
C SER A 84 4.40 -31.62 2.62
N LYS A 85 5.64 -31.38 2.19
CA LYS A 85 5.96 -30.85 0.86
C LYS A 85 5.71 -31.91 -0.21
N GLU A 86 6.08 -33.16 0.06
CA GLU A 86 5.90 -34.30 -0.84
C GLU A 86 4.43 -34.69 -0.94
N LEU A 87 3.72 -34.82 0.19
CA LEU A 87 2.27 -35.05 0.21
C LEU A 87 1.48 -33.95 -0.52
N ARG A 88 1.91 -32.69 -0.39
CA ARG A 88 1.33 -31.57 -1.14
C ARG A 88 1.60 -31.69 -2.65
N GLN A 89 2.77 -32.20 -3.03
CA GLN A 89 3.08 -32.43 -4.43
C GLN A 89 2.27 -33.59 -5.00
N ALA A 90 2.12 -34.68 -4.24
CA ALA A 90 1.39 -35.89 -4.63
C ALA A 90 -0.13 -35.66 -4.69
N TYR A 91 -0.77 -35.11 -3.66
CA TYR A 91 -2.25 -35.00 -3.59
C TYR A 91 -2.81 -33.59 -3.84
N LYS A 92 -1.96 -32.58 -4.10
CA LYS A 92 -2.36 -31.16 -4.24
C LYS A 92 -3.24 -30.63 -3.10
N LEU A 93 -3.13 -31.22 -1.91
CA LEU A 93 -3.79 -30.76 -0.69
C LEU A 93 -3.16 -29.43 -0.24
N THR A 94 -3.96 -28.56 0.39
CA THR A 94 -3.42 -27.35 1.01
C THR A 94 -2.56 -27.74 2.20
N LYS A 95 -1.53 -26.92 2.51
CA LYS A 95 -0.68 -27.16 3.70
C LYS A 95 -1.54 -27.29 4.97
N GLY A 96 -2.61 -26.48 5.08
CA GLY A 96 -3.56 -26.54 6.20
C GLY A 96 -4.28 -27.89 6.33
N HIS A 97 -4.78 -28.46 5.24
CA HIS A 97 -5.46 -29.77 5.29
C HIS A 97 -4.50 -30.91 5.65
N ILE A 98 -3.26 -30.87 5.15
CA ILE A 98 -2.24 -31.89 5.48
C ILE A 98 -1.88 -31.79 6.97
N SER A 99 -1.62 -30.59 7.48
CA SER A 99 -1.30 -30.40 8.91
C SER A 99 -2.43 -30.86 9.82
N GLN A 100 -3.68 -30.49 9.52
CA GLN A 100 -4.86 -30.94 10.28
C GLN A 100 -5.09 -32.46 10.21
N SER A 101 -4.65 -33.12 9.14
CA SER A 101 -4.74 -34.58 9.01
C SER A 101 -3.61 -35.30 9.72
N ALA A 102 -2.39 -34.80 9.61
CA ALA A 102 -1.24 -35.33 10.33
C ALA A 102 -1.41 -35.22 11.86
N GLU A 103 -1.90 -34.08 12.36
CA GLU A 103 -2.19 -33.90 13.79
C GLU A 103 -3.29 -34.85 14.29
N HIS A 104 -4.34 -35.03 13.48
CA HIS A 104 -5.43 -35.96 13.80
C HIS A 104 -4.94 -37.42 13.86
N LEU A 105 -4.17 -37.85 12.85
CA LEU A 105 -3.59 -39.19 12.78
C LEU A 105 -2.58 -39.44 13.91
N ALA A 106 -1.81 -38.43 14.29
CA ALA A 106 -0.91 -38.51 15.44
C ALA A 106 -1.68 -38.63 16.77
N GLY A 107 -2.79 -37.90 16.91
CA GLY A 107 -3.68 -38.02 18.06
C GLY A 107 -4.33 -39.40 18.21
N LEU A 108 -4.51 -40.12 17.10
CA LEU A 108 -4.99 -41.51 17.07
C LEU A 108 -3.86 -42.54 17.28
N GLY A 109 -2.60 -42.10 17.43
CA GLY A 109 -1.45 -42.98 17.57
C GLY A 109 -1.01 -43.68 16.28
N LEU A 110 -1.51 -43.25 15.12
CA LEU A 110 -1.26 -43.89 13.82
C LEU A 110 -0.08 -43.28 13.05
N LEU A 111 0.36 -42.09 13.47
CA LEU A 111 1.41 -41.33 12.79
C LEU A 111 2.37 -40.67 13.79
N ALA A 112 3.66 -40.72 13.49
CA ALA A 112 4.72 -40.07 14.25
C ALA A 112 5.42 -39.00 13.40
N PHE A 113 5.89 -37.95 14.07
CA PHE A 113 6.66 -36.86 13.46
C PHE A 113 8.14 -37.06 13.74
N VAL A 114 8.94 -37.24 12.69
CA VAL A 114 10.40 -37.43 12.79
C VAL A 114 11.08 -36.25 12.08
N PRO A 115 11.84 -35.39 12.78
CA PRO A 115 12.59 -34.30 12.14
C PRO A 115 13.60 -34.83 11.12
N ASP A 116 13.76 -34.13 10.00
CA ASP A 116 14.79 -34.45 9.00
C ASP A 116 16.20 -34.15 9.55
N GLU A 117 17.13 -35.08 9.36
CA GLU A 117 18.51 -34.98 9.88
C GLU A 117 19.32 -33.84 9.21
N LYS A 118 19.00 -33.47 7.97
CA LYS A 118 19.72 -32.48 7.15
C LYS A 118 19.02 -31.12 7.12
N ASP A 119 17.69 -31.07 7.17
CA ASP A 119 16.91 -29.83 7.25
C ASP A 119 15.95 -29.85 8.44
N ARG A 120 16.36 -29.22 9.55
CA ARG A 120 15.54 -29.12 10.78
C ARG A 120 14.19 -28.41 10.59
N ARG A 121 13.92 -27.78 9.43
CA ARG A 121 12.61 -27.20 9.07
C ARG A 121 11.69 -28.18 8.36
N SER A 122 12.16 -29.39 8.06
CA SER A 122 11.42 -30.48 7.45
C SER A 122 11.09 -31.56 8.49
N VAL A 123 9.88 -32.12 8.40
CA VAL A 123 9.38 -33.16 9.29
C VAL A 123 8.80 -34.28 8.44
N HIS A 124 9.28 -35.50 8.69
CA HIS A 124 8.81 -36.73 8.10
C HIS A 124 7.65 -37.33 8.90
N PHE A 125 6.68 -37.88 8.19
CA PHE A 125 5.53 -38.56 8.75
C PHE A 125 5.74 -40.07 8.67
N VAL A 126 5.84 -40.73 9.81
CA VAL A 126 6.15 -42.16 9.90
C VAL A 126 4.97 -42.91 10.48
N LEU A 127 4.54 -43.97 9.81
CA LEU A 127 3.47 -44.84 10.31
C LEU A 127 3.94 -45.58 11.56
N THR A 128 3.08 -45.66 12.58
CA THR A 128 3.37 -46.42 13.79
C THR A 128 3.03 -47.90 13.60
N ALA A 129 3.51 -48.77 14.49
CA ALA A 129 3.13 -50.20 14.49
C ALA A 129 1.60 -50.40 14.60
N GLN A 130 0.90 -49.48 15.27
CA GLN A 130 -0.57 -49.50 15.40
C GLN A 130 -1.28 -49.25 14.06
N ALA A 131 -0.63 -48.54 13.12
CA ALA A 131 -1.19 -48.27 11.80
C ALA A 131 -1.12 -49.47 10.85
N GLU A 132 -0.26 -50.47 11.09
CA GLU A 132 -0.02 -51.57 10.14
C GLU A 132 -1.28 -52.35 9.76
N GLU A 133 -2.12 -52.72 10.74
CA GLU A 133 -3.34 -53.50 10.49
C GLU A 133 -4.39 -52.69 9.73
N ILE A 134 -4.53 -51.41 10.08
CA ILE A 134 -5.46 -50.47 9.45
C ILE A 134 -5.05 -50.23 8.01
N VAL A 135 -3.76 -49.99 7.78
CA VAL A 135 -3.18 -49.72 6.48
C VAL A 135 -3.28 -50.93 5.55
N ARG A 136 -3.08 -52.17 6.03
CA ARG A 136 -3.33 -53.39 5.23
C ARG A 136 -4.80 -53.50 4.81
N SER A 137 -5.71 -53.11 5.70
CA SER A 137 -7.14 -53.09 5.38
C SER A 137 -7.47 -52.02 4.34
N ILE A 138 -6.82 -50.84 4.42
CA ILE A 138 -6.90 -49.79 3.41
C ILE A 138 -6.34 -50.29 2.08
N GLU A 139 -5.17 -50.94 2.06
CA GLU A 139 -4.57 -51.49 0.85
C GLU A 139 -5.50 -52.50 0.16
N LYS A 140 -6.11 -53.41 0.92
CA LYS A 140 -7.13 -54.34 0.39
C LYS A 140 -8.34 -53.62 -0.20
N MET A 141 -8.80 -52.54 0.44
CA MET A 141 -9.89 -51.72 -0.10
C MET A 141 -9.51 -51.14 -1.48
N TRP A 142 -8.29 -50.65 -1.64
CA TRP A 142 -7.78 -50.15 -2.92
C TRP A 142 -7.66 -51.28 -3.95
N GLU A 143 -7.16 -52.45 -3.58
CA GLU A 143 -7.10 -53.63 -4.47
C GLU A 143 -8.50 -54.05 -4.98
N ASP A 144 -9.49 -54.13 -4.09
CA ASP A 144 -10.87 -54.46 -4.44
C ASP A 144 -11.49 -53.41 -5.37
N MET A 145 -11.22 -52.13 -5.12
CA MET A 145 -11.66 -51.04 -6.00
C MET A 145 -11.00 -51.12 -7.37
N THR A 146 -9.70 -51.35 -7.42
CA THR A 146 -8.94 -51.53 -8.66
C THR A 146 -9.46 -52.74 -9.44
N ALA A 147 -9.77 -53.85 -8.77
CA ALA A 147 -10.36 -55.03 -9.42
C ALA A 147 -11.73 -54.74 -10.06
N VAL A 148 -12.61 -54.01 -9.37
CA VAL A 148 -13.92 -53.59 -9.90
C VAL A 148 -13.77 -52.64 -11.09
N VAL A 149 -12.84 -51.70 -11.00
CA VAL A 149 -12.55 -50.71 -12.04
C VAL A 149 -12.02 -51.37 -13.32
N PHE A 150 -11.22 -52.43 -13.16
CA PHE A 150 -10.58 -53.14 -14.26
C PHE A 150 -11.26 -54.45 -14.65
N ASP A 151 -12.47 -54.69 -14.16
CA ASP A 151 -13.24 -55.87 -14.52
C ASP A 151 -13.45 -55.91 -16.05
N GLY A 152 -13.11 -57.05 -16.65
CA GLY A 152 -13.13 -57.23 -18.11
C GLY A 152 -12.01 -56.54 -18.90
N ILE A 153 -11.00 -55.95 -18.25
CA ILE A 153 -9.81 -55.36 -18.91
C ILE A 153 -8.58 -56.25 -18.71
N THR A 154 -7.94 -56.65 -19.81
CA THR A 154 -6.73 -57.49 -19.77
C THR A 154 -5.51 -56.73 -19.24
N GLN A 155 -4.48 -57.46 -18.78
CA GLN A 155 -3.26 -56.85 -18.25
C GLN A 155 -2.53 -56.01 -19.30
N GLU A 156 -2.50 -56.46 -20.55
CA GLU A 156 -1.94 -55.76 -21.71
C GLU A 156 -2.70 -54.46 -22.00
N GLU A 157 -4.04 -54.48 -21.95
CA GLU A 157 -4.85 -53.27 -22.15
C GLU A 157 -4.63 -52.25 -21.03
N ARG A 158 -4.49 -52.70 -19.77
CA ARG A 158 -4.13 -51.82 -18.64
C ARG A 158 -2.78 -51.14 -18.86
N ARG A 159 -1.78 -51.89 -19.34
CA ARG A 159 -0.46 -51.34 -19.64
C ARG A 159 -0.52 -50.27 -20.74
N VAL A 160 -1.28 -50.50 -21.81
CA VAL A 160 -1.44 -49.53 -22.89
C VAL A 160 -2.15 -48.26 -22.40
N LEU A 161 -3.21 -48.38 -21.60
CA LEU A 161 -3.91 -47.25 -20.99
C LEU A 161 -2.96 -46.39 -20.14
N TYR A 162 -2.11 -47.05 -19.36
CA TYR A 162 -1.09 -46.38 -18.55
C TYR A 162 -0.07 -45.62 -19.40
N GLU A 163 0.51 -46.26 -20.42
CA GLU A 163 1.48 -45.63 -21.32
C GLU A 163 0.89 -44.39 -22.04
N VAL A 164 -0.39 -44.44 -22.41
CA VAL A 164 -1.10 -43.31 -23.02
C VAL A 164 -1.28 -42.17 -22.00
N ALA A 165 -1.72 -42.48 -20.79
CA ALA A 165 -1.97 -41.47 -19.76
C ALA A 165 -0.67 -40.73 -19.32
N VAL A 166 0.45 -41.46 -19.21
CA VAL A 166 1.78 -40.88 -18.93
C VAL A 166 2.20 -39.92 -20.04
N LYS A 167 2.17 -40.37 -21.31
CA LYS A 167 2.54 -39.54 -22.47
C LYS A 167 1.66 -38.30 -22.62
N MET A 168 0.35 -38.44 -22.39
CA MET A 168 -0.56 -37.30 -22.42
C MET A 168 -0.18 -36.25 -21.39
N THR A 169 0.19 -36.67 -20.18
CA THR A 169 0.51 -35.74 -19.10
C THR A 169 1.85 -35.03 -19.33
N GLN A 170 2.88 -35.75 -19.80
CA GLN A 170 4.17 -35.16 -20.19
C GLN A 170 4.02 -34.12 -21.31
N ASN A 171 3.21 -34.43 -22.33
CA ASN A 171 2.93 -33.48 -23.43
C ASN A 171 2.20 -32.22 -22.94
N MET A 172 1.35 -32.34 -21.92
CA MET A 172 0.61 -31.21 -21.36
C MET A 172 1.49 -30.28 -20.50
N GLU A 173 2.42 -30.82 -19.71
CA GLU A 173 3.39 -30.04 -18.93
C GLU A 173 4.25 -29.16 -19.82
N CYS A 174 4.89 -29.78 -20.82
CA CYS A 174 5.72 -29.09 -21.80
C CYS A 174 4.95 -27.96 -22.51
N ALA A 175 3.69 -28.22 -22.91
CA ALA A 175 2.84 -27.21 -23.55
C ALA A 175 2.42 -26.05 -22.62
N SER A 176 2.36 -26.25 -21.31
CA SER A 176 2.00 -25.21 -20.34
C SER A 176 3.16 -24.28 -20.04
N ASP A 177 4.37 -24.83 -19.85
CA ASP A 177 5.59 -24.06 -19.62
C ASP A 177 6.02 -23.30 -20.88
N LEU A 178 5.90 -23.92 -22.07
CA LEU A 178 6.12 -23.24 -23.34
C LEU A 178 5.19 -22.03 -23.50
N ARG A 179 3.89 -22.15 -23.17
CA ARG A 179 2.93 -21.04 -23.26
C ARG A 179 3.23 -19.92 -22.27
N ARG A 180 3.65 -20.26 -21.04
CA ARG A 180 4.02 -19.26 -20.02
C ARG A 180 5.30 -18.51 -20.42
N ASN A 181 6.30 -19.22 -20.91
CA ASN A 181 7.56 -18.65 -21.39
C ASN A 181 7.33 -17.79 -22.65
N GLN A 182 6.53 -18.25 -23.60
CA GLN A 182 6.14 -17.45 -24.77
C GLN A 182 5.42 -16.16 -24.40
N ARG A 183 4.46 -16.20 -23.45
CA ARG A 183 3.78 -14.98 -22.98
C ARG A 183 4.74 -14.01 -22.30
N ARG A 184 5.66 -14.52 -21.48
CA ARG A 184 6.69 -13.69 -20.81
C ARG A 184 7.62 -13.05 -21.83
N GLN A 185 8.10 -13.83 -22.80
CA GLN A 185 8.98 -13.34 -23.87
C GLN A 185 8.27 -12.33 -24.78
N MET A 186 7.00 -12.58 -25.14
CA MET A 186 6.20 -11.63 -25.91
C MET A 186 5.99 -10.31 -25.15
N ARG A 187 5.76 -10.37 -23.83
CA ARG A 187 5.63 -9.18 -22.99
C ARG A 187 6.94 -8.39 -22.91
N MET A 188 8.07 -9.06 -22.69
CA MET A 188 9.40 -8.42 -22.71
C MET A 188 9.68 -7.76 -24.07
N ASN A 189 9.47 -8.47 -25.17
CA ASN A 189 9.65 -7.91 -26.51
C ASN A 189 8.74 -6.70 -26.77
N TYR A 190 7.51 -6.71 -26.24
CA TYR A 190 6.60 -5.57 -26.33
C TYR A 190 7.12 -4.37 -25.53
N GLU A 191 7.56 -4.58 -24.28
CA GLU A 191 8.10 -3.53 -23.40
C GLU A 191 9.37 -2.90 -24.01
N GLU A 192 10.30 -3.72 -24.53
CA GLU A 192 11.50 -3.24 -25.24
C GLU A 192 11.15 -2.46 -26.50
N LYS A 193 10.23 -2.97 -27.32
CA LYS A 193 9.79 -2.29 -28.55
C LYS A 193 9.14 -0.95 -28.24
N MET A 194 8.29 -0.91 -27.21
CA MET A 194 7.60 0.32 -26.79
C MET A 194 8.58 1.34 -26.23
N THR A 195 9.52 0.90 -25.39
CA THR A 195 10.57 1.77 -24.82
C THR A 195 11.47 2.32 -25.90
N GLY A 196 11.96 1.48 -26.81
CA GLY A 196 12.79 1.92 -27.93
C GLY A 196 12.05 2.86 -28.88
N TYR A 197 10.74 2.68 -29.08
CA TYR A 197 9.92 3.64 -29.83
C TYR A 197 9.83 4.98 -29.10
N ALA A 198 9.51 4.97 -27.79
CA ALA A 198 9.39 6.18 -26.98
C ALA A 198 10.69 6.99 -26.95
N GLU A 199 11.85 6.35 -26.74
CA GLU A 199 13.15 7.05 -26.74
C GLU A 199 13.45 7.69 -28.10
N ARG A 200 13.12 7.04 -29.22
CA ARG A 200 13.29 7.64 -30.55
C ARG A 200 12.36 8.83 -30.80
N GLN A 201 11.17 8.85 -30.20
CA GLN A 201 10.23 9.97 -30.36
C GLN A 201 10.45 11.11 -29.36
N LYS A 202 11.21 10.86 -28.29
CA LYS A 202 11.46 11.82 -27.21
C LYS A 202 11.99 13.17 -27.71
N GLU A 203 12.98 13.16 -28.59
CA GLU A 203 13.55 14.40 -29.16
C GLU A 203 12.51 15.20 -29.96
N ILE A 204 11.59 14.51 -30.64
CA ILE A 204 10.49 15.15 -31.38
C ILE A 204 9.52 15.84 -30.41
N CYS A 205 9.13 15.18 -29.31
CA CYS A 205 8.30 15.82 -28.29
C CYS A 205 9.03 17.00 -27.65
N GLN A 206 10.30 16.85 -27.26
CA GLN A 206 11.08 17.95 -26.69
C GLN A 206 11.18 19.15 -27.63
N LYS A 207 11.42 18.90 -28.93
CA LYS A 207 11.47 19.96 -29.94
C LYS A 207 10.12 20.68 -30.10
N ASN A 208 9.00 19.95 -30.08
CA ASN A 208 7.69 20.51 -30.40
C ASN A 208 6.92 21.07 -29.17
N ASP A 209 7.18 20.55 -27.98
CA ASP A 209 6.43 20.89 -26.75
C ASP A 209 7.20 21.86 -25.83
N THR A 210 8.47 22.17 -26.13
CA THR A 210 9.23 23.18 -25.38
C THR A 210 8.69 24.57 -25.69
N ILE A 211 8.14 25.24 -24.67
CA ILE A 211 7.77 26.66 -24.73
C ILE A 211 8.88 27.47 -24.08
N SER A 212 9.50 28.37 -24.86
CA SER A 212 10.57 29.25 -24.38
C SER A 212 10.16 30.04 -23.14
N ASP A 213 11.05 30.14 -22.17
CA ASP A 213 10.87 30.92 -20.93
C ASP A 213 10.59 32.40 -21.22
N GLN A 214 11.14 32.93 -22.33
CA GLN A 214 10.92 34.31 -22.75
C GLN A 214 9.44 34.59 -23.07
N LEU A 215 8.73 33.65 -23.70
CA LEU A 215 7.33 33.85 -24.08
C LEU A 215 6.42 34.03 -22.86
N TYR A 216 6.75 33.40 -21.72
CA TYR A 216 6.00 33.61 -20.49
C TYR A 216 6.16 35.04 -19.96
N GLN A 217 7.34 35.66 -20.14
CA GLN A 217 7.58 37.06 -19.80
C GLN A 217 6.85 37.98 -20.77
N ASP A 218 6.99 37.73 -22.08
CA ASP A 218 6.41 38.54 -23.15
C ASP A 218 4.89 38.63 -23.06
N TYR A 219 4.23 37.53 -22.68
CA TYR A 219 2.77 37.46 -22.53
C TYR A 219 2.28 37.63 -21.07
N GLY A 220 3.17 37.92 -20.12
CA GLY A 220 2.79 38.11 -18.71
C GLY A 220 2.17 36.88 -18.05
N VAL A 221 2.56 35.66 -18.46
CA VAL A 221 2.05 34.40 -17.93
C VAL A 221 2.90 33.91 -16.76
N TYR A 222 2.31 33.85 -15.57
CA TYR A 222 2.95 33.38 -14.36
C TYR A 222 3.02 31.85 -14.27
N ARG A 223 4.21 31.29 -14.58
CA ARG A 223 4.47 29.85 -14.47
C ARG A 223 4.19 29.34 -13.05
N GLY A 224 3.47 28.23 -12.95
CA GLY A 224 3.07 27.66 -11.66
C GLY A 224 2.18 28.60 -10.83
N LEU A 225 1.49 29.55 -11.48
CA LEU A 225 0.67 30.58 -10.83
C LEU A 225 1.48 31.43 -9.84
N ARG A 226 2.72 31.76 -10.19
CA ARG A 226 3.62 32.60 -9.37
C ARG A 226 4.39 33.61 -10.21
N ASP A 227 4.58 34.80 -9.66
CA ASP A 227 5.46 35.82 -10.26
C ASP A 227 6.95 35.46 -10.07
N GLN A 228 7.83 36.27 -10.66
CA GLN A 228 9.29 36.11 -10.59
C GLN A 228 9.88 36.18 -9.18
N ASN A 229 9.15 36.78 -8.22
CA ASN A 229 9.52 36.84 -6.82
C ASN A 229 8.91 35.68 -6.01
N GLY A 230 8.19 34.76 -6.68
CA GLY A 230 7.53 33.60 -6.10
C GLY A 230 6.17 33.89 -5.47
N LYS A 231 5.61 35.12 -5.63
CA LYS A 231 4.30 35.48 -5.11
C LYS A 231 3.21 34.77 -5.90
N GLY A 232 2.33 34.05 -5.21
CA GLY A 232 1.20 33.36 -5.82
C GLY A 232 0.16 34.31 -6.43
N VAL A 233 -0.47 33.86 -7.51
CA VAL A 233 -1.66 34.50 -8.09
C VAL A 233 -2.85 34.29 -7.15
N LEU A 234 -3.63 35.35 -6.92
CA LEU A 234 -4.87 35.27 -6.17
C LEU A 234 -5.95 34.61 -7.05
N THR A 235 -6.22 33.33 -6.83
CA THR A 235 -7.13 32.52 -7.65
C THR A 235 -8.49 32.23 -7.00
N GLY A 236 -8.64 32.48 -5.70
CA GLY A 236 -9.87 32.21 -4.98
C GLY A 236 -9.89 32.79 -3.57
N LEU A 237 -11.08 32.78 -2.97
CA LEU A 237 -11.32 33.15 -1.58
C LEU A 237 -11.56 31.88 -0.74
N THR A 238 -11.26 31.97 0.56
CA THR A 238 -11.53 30.88 1.50
C THR A 238 -11.75 31.40 2.91
N ASN A 239 -12.63 30.75 3.65
CA ASN A 239 -12.87 30.90 5.08
C ASN A 239 -12.23 29.75 5.88
N ILE A 240 -11.52 28.80 5.25
CA ILE A 240 -10.93 27.64 5.91
C ILE A 240 -9.63 28.01 6.63
N SER A 241 -8.73 28.67 5.92
CA SER A 241 -7.39 28.99 6.43
C SER A 241 -6.82 30.28 5.87
N ARG A 242 -5.88 30.86 6.62
CA ARG A 242 -5.10 32.04 6.23
C ARG A 242 -3.63 31.77 6.48
N ILE A 243 -2.79 32.24 5.58
CA ILE A 243 -1.33 32.25 5.77
C ILE A 243 -0.83 33.68 5.60
N GLU A 244 -0.02 34.13 6.55
CA GLU A 244 0.72 35.38 6.45
C GLU A 244 2.22 35.11 6.50
N SER A 245 2.94 35.86 5.67
CA SER A 245 4.40 35.88 5.64
C SER A 245 4.98 37.25 5.28
N PHE A 246 4.08 38.23 5.12
CA PHE A 246 4.39 39.62 4.84
C PHE A 246 3.34 40.51 5.49
N GLU A 247 3.78 41.68 5.95
CA GLU A 247 2.94 42.74 6.48
C GLU A 247 3.17 44.04 5.71
N MET A 248 2.22 44.97 5.80
CA MET A 248 2.38 46.31 5.26
C MET A 248 2.92 47.23 6.35
N LYS A 249 4.14 47.73 6.16
CA LYS A 249 4.77 48.76 7.01
C LYS A 249 5.02 49.99 6.15
N ASP A 250 4.39 51.11 6.49
CA ASP A 250 4.52 52.40 5.78
C ASP A 250 4.27 52.30 4.26
N GLY A 251 3.29 51.49 3.85
CA GLY A 251 2.98 51.27 2.43
C GLY A 251 3.93 50.33 1.69
N VAL A 252 4.97 49.82 2.37
CA VAL A 252 5.92 48.83 1.84
C VAL A 252 5.58 47.45 2.38
N LYS A 253 5.51 46.47 1.48
CA LYS A 253 5.30 45.06 1.84
C LYS A 253 6.62 44.47 2.35
N THR A 254 6.68 44.16 3.65
CA THR A 254 7.89 43.68 4.33
C THR A 254 7.67 42.25 4.83
N PRO A 255 8.66 41.33 4.69
CA PRO A 255 8.59 40.00 5.31
C PRO A 255 8.32 40.07 6.82
N CYS A 256 7.46 39.18 7.31
CA CYS A 256 7.19 39.02 8.75
C CYS A 256 7.32 37.55 9.16
N ASP A 257 7.28 37.28 10.47
CA ASP A 257 7.14 35.91 10.97
C ASP A 257 5.91 35.24 10.35
N GLY A 258 6.06 33.96 10.01
CA GLY A 258 4.99 33.17 9.45
C GLY A 258 3.85 32.99 10.45
N ARG A 259 2.63 33.09 9.97
CA ARG A 259 1.43 32.86 10.80
C ARG A 259 0.43 32.02 10.01
N LEU A 260 -0.18 31.06 10.68
CA LEU A 260 -1.16 30.14 10.11
C LEU A 260 -2.42 30.16 10.96
N TRP A 261 -3.57 30.35 10.32
CA TRP A 261 -4.86 30.30 10.98
C TRP A 261 -5.75 29.24 10.38
N TYR A 262 -6.48 28.55 11.25
CA TYR A 262 -7.61 27.70 10.89
C TYR A 262 -8.88 28.36 11.38
N ARG A 263 -9.82 28.67 10.48
CA ARG A 263 -11.08 29.36 10.78
C ARG A 263 -10.94 30.62 11.67
N GLY A 264 -9.84 31.36 11.50
CA GLY A 264 -9.55 32.57 12.28
C GLY A 264 -8.80 32.35 13.60
N TYR A 265 -8.53 31.11 14.00
CA TYR A 265 -7.71 30.79 15.17
C TYR A 265 -6.25 30.53 14.77
N PRO A 266 -5.25 31.18 15.40
CA PRO A 266 -3.85 30.84 15.20
C PRO A 266 -3.58 29.38 15.56
N ILE A 267 -2.79 28.67 14.75
CA ILE A 267 -2.45 27.27 14.99
C ILE A 267 -1.72 27.08 16.32
N GLU A 268 -0.89 28.05 16.72
CA GLU A 268 -0.21 28.09 18.01
C GLU A 268 -1.20 28.02 19.17
N SER A 269 -2.29 28.80 19.09
CA SER A 269 -3.33 28.83 20.11
C SER A 269 -4.07 27.49 20.17
N LEU A 270 -4.41 26.91 19.02
CA LEU A 270 -5.08 25.60 18.97
C LEU A 270 -4.25 24.48 19.61
N VAL A 271 -2.92 24.50 19.45
CA VAL A 271 -2.04 23.51 20.07
C VAL A 271 -1.81 23.80 21.55
N GLN A 272 -1.70 25.07 21.95
CA GLN A 272 -1.49 25.48 23.35
C GLN A 272 -2.70 25.26 24.25
N GLU A 273 -3.91 25.30 23.69
CA GLU A 273 -5.15 25.00 24.42
C GLU A 273 -5.29 23.51 24.77
N LEU A 274 -4.46 22.63 24.20
CA LEU A 274 -4.49 21.21 24.52
C LEU A 274 -3.75 20.93 25.82
N ASP A 275 -4.50 20.54 26.85
CA ASP A 275 -3.94 19.97 28.07
C ASP A 275 -3.09 18.72 27.80
N GLU A 276 -2.24 18.35 28.76
CA GLU A 276 -1.33 17.21 28.64
C GLU A 276 -2.06 15.91 28.28
N ASP A 277 -3.30 15.70 28.75
CA ASP A 277 -4.13 14.51 28.53
C ASP A 277 -5.03 14.55 27.29
N SER A 278 -4.99 15.63 26.50
CA SER A 278 -5.93 15.82 25.39
C SER A 278 -5.29 15.68 24.02
N PHE A 279 -6.07 15.24 23.05
CA PHE A 279 -5.69 15.16 21.63
C PHE A 279 -6.54 16.15 20.83
N GLY A 280 -5.91 16.83 19.87
CA GLY A 280 -6.50 17.93 19.12
C GLY A 280 -6.92 17.59 17.70
N PHE A 281 -6.61 16.40 17.18
CA PHE A 281 -7.02 16.01 15.82
C PHE A 281 -8.54 16.14 15.61
N GLU A 282 -9.37 15.47 16.42
CA GLU A 282 -10.82 15.47 16.18
C GLU A 282 -11.44 16.85 16.39
N ALA A 283 -10.97 17.62 17.38
CA ALA A 283 -11.44 18.98 17.62
C ALA A 283 -11.08 19.94 16.47
N THR A 284 -9.88 19.81 15.91
CA THR A 284 -9.42 20.62 14.78
C THR A 284 -10.14 20.21 13.49
N ALA A 285 -10.41 18.92 13.31
CA ALA A 285 -11.21 18.44 12.18
C ALA A 285 -12.64 18.97 12.23
N TYR A 286 -13.26 18.98 13.41
CA TYR A 286 -14.56 19.62 13.62
C TYR A 286 -14.50 21.11 13.22
N LEU A 287 -13.53 21.86 13.77
CA LEU A 287 -13.35 23.28 13.46
C LEU A 287 -13.25 23.53 11.95
N LEU A 288 -12.40 22.78 11.25
CA LEU A 288 -12.19 22.97 9.81
C LEU A 288 -13.46 22.67 9.00
N LEU A 289 -14.17 21.58 9.31
CA LEU A 289 -15.40 21.19 8.60
C LEU A 289 -16.56 22.16 8.86
N PHE A 290 -16.77 22.55 10.11
CA PHE A 290 -17.99 23.25 10.54
C PHE A 290 -17.82 24.75 10.75
N GLY A 291 -16.59 25.25 10.86
CA GLY A 291 -16.29 26.67 10.99
C GLY A 291 -16.19 27.20 12.42
N GLU A 292 -16.69 26.44 13.41
CA GLU A 292 -16.70 26.82 14.82
C GLU A 292 -16.02 25.75 15.69
N LYS A 293 -15.48 26.14 16.85
CA LYS A 293 -14.92 25.18 17.81
C LYS A 293 -16.06 24.38 18.45
N PRO A 294 -15.92 23.05 18.58
CA PRO A 294 -16.96 22.26 19.23
C PRO A 294 -16.99 22.56 20.73
N ASN A 295 -18.17 22.59 21.32
CA ASN A 295 -18.34 22.42 22.75
C ASN A 295 -18.13 20.94 23.15
N HIS A 296 -18.13 20.64 24.45
CA HIS A 296 -17.89 19.28 24.95
C HIS A 296 -18.86 18.22 24.38
N GLN A 297 -20.13 18.55 24.24
CA GLN A 297 -21.15 17.63 23.73
C GLN A 297 -20.98 17.39 22.23
N GLU A 298 -20.73 18.46 21.46
CA GLU A 298 -20.47 18.38 20.02
C GLU A 298 -19.21 17.58 19.71
N LEU A 299 -18.14 17.79 20.48
CA LEU A 299 -16.89 17.04 20.31
C LEU A 299 -17.09 15.57 20.65
N PHE A 300 -17.83 15.26 21.73
CA PHE A 300 -18.15 13.89 22.10
C PHE A 300 -18.95 13.18 21.00
N GLU A 301 -20.00 13.83 20.49
CA GLU A 301 -20.81 13.30 19.38
C GLU A 301 -19.96 13.09 18.13
N PHE A 302 -19.14 14.08 17.75
CA PHE A 302 -18.30 13.98 16.56
C PHE A 302 -17.27 12.86 16.66
N LYS A 303 -16.62 12.70 17.83
CA LYS A 303 -15.70 11.57 18.09
C LYS A 303 -16.40 10.23 17.92
N LYS A 304 -17.62 10.09 18.45
CA LYS A 304 -18.42 8.88 18.30
C LYS A 304 -18.75 8.59 16.83
N ILE A 305 -19.16 9.60 16.06
CA ILE A 305 -19.42 9.45 14.62
C ILE A 305 -18.15 9.04 13.87
N LEU A 306 -16.99 9.64 14.18
CA LEU A 306 -15.72 9.25 13.57
C LEU A 306 -15.36 7.80 13.90
N ALA A 307 -15.52 7.39 15.16
CA ALA A 307 -15.26 6.03 15.61
C ALA A 307 -16.19 5.01 14.93
N GLU A 308 -17.49 5.30 14.81
CA GLU A 308 -18.46 4.46 14.10
C GLU A 308 -18.15 4.36 12.61
N ALA A 309 -17.65 5.44 11.99
CA ALA A 309 -17.24 5.44 10.59
C ALA A 309 -15.87 4.78 10.35
N CYS A 310 -15.11 4.42 11.41
CA CYS A 310 -13.79 3.79 11.32
C CYS A 310 -13.90 2.28 11.03
N HIS A 311 -14.55 1.94 9.91
CA HIS A 311 -14.65 0.57 9.44
C HIS A 311 -14.52 0.49 7.91
N LEU A 312 -14.04 -0.64 7.40
CA LEU A 312 -14.02 -0.94 5.97
C LEU A 312 -15.13 -1.93 5.61
N PRO A 313 -15.65 -1.92 4.36
CA PRO A 313 -16.61 -2.91 3.91
C PRO A 313 -16.11 -4.35 4.12
N THR A 314 -17.03 -5.30 4.27
CA THR A 314 -16.70 -6.71 4.50
C THR A 314 -15.75 -7.23 3.41
N ASN A 315 -14.68 -7.91 3.84
CA ASN A 315 -13.60 -8.42 2.98
C ASN A 315 -12.78 -7.36 2.21
N PHE A 316 -13.06 -6.07 2.33
CA PHE A 316 -12.36 -5.01 1.57
C PHE A 316 -10.84 -5.07 1.77
N THR A 317 -10.39 -5.26 3.01
CA THR A 317 -8.97 -5.42 3.35
C THR A 317 -8.33 -6.56 2.55
N ARG A 318 -8.97 -7.72 2.46
CA ARG A 318 -8.46 -8.89 1.73
C ARG A 318 -8.53 -8.69 0.22
N ASP A 319 -9.67 -8.19 -0.28
CA ASP A 319 -10.01 -8.21 -1.69
C ASP A 319 -9.46 -7.01 -2.47
N VAL A 320 -9.14 -5.91 -1.78
CA VAL A 320 -8.68 -4.65 -2.40
C VAL A 320 -7.28 -4.27 -1.91
N ILE A 321 -7.10 -4.16 -0.59
CA ILE A 321 -5.83 -3.69 -0.01
C ILE A 321 -4.73 -4.73 -0.24
N MET A 322 -4.99 -5.99 0.13
CA MET A 322 -4.02 -7.09 0.03
C MET A 322 -3.88 -7.69 -1.38
N LYS A 323 -4.75 -7.31 -2.33
CA LYS A 323 -4.81 -7.94 -3.64
C LYS A 323 -3.65 -7.61 -4.56
N ALA A 324 -3.16 -6.38 -4.48
CA ALA A 324 -2.05 -5.85 -5.27
C ALA A 324 -1.19 -4.93 -4.38
N PRO A 325 -0.45 -5.52 -3.42
CA PRO A 325 0.42 -4.78 -2.52
C PRO A 325 1.57 -4.12 -3.30
N SER A 326 2.08 -3.01 -2.76
CA SER A 326 3.16 -2.22 -3.36
C SER A 326 3.78 -1.33 -2.30
N SER A 327 5.07 -1.01 -2.43
CA SER A 327 5.75 -0.02 -1.60
C SER A 327 5.16 1.39 -1.75
N ASP A 328 4.49 1.67 -2.87
CA ASP A 328 3.79 2.93 -3.12
C ASP A 328 2.41 2.93 -2.42
N ILE A 329 2.43 3.20 -1.11
CA ILE A 329 1.22 3.22 -0.28
C ILE A 329 0.25 4.31 -0.73
N MET A 330 0.74 5.44 -1.24
CA MET A 330 -0.12 6.50 -1.80
C MET A 330 -0.98 5.99 -2.96
N ASN A 331 -0.40 5.21 -3.89
CA ASN A 331 -1.17 4.54 -4.96
C ASN A 331 -2.13 3.48 -4.41
N SER A 332 -1.71 2.70 -3.41
CA SER A 332 -2.56 1.69 -2.75
C SER A 332 -3.79 2.34 -2.12
N MET A 333 -3.62 3.44 -1.39
CA MET A 333 -4.71 4.25 -0.82
C MET A 333 -5.59 4.85 -1.91
N THR A 334 -5.01 5.45 -2.96
CA THR A 334 -5.77 6.06 -4.06
C THR A 334 -6.67 5.05 -4.76
N ARG A 335 -6.16 3.84 -5.05
CA ARG A 335 -6.96 2.72 -5.59
C ARG A 335 -8.07 2.33 -4.62
N SER A 336 -7.77 2.26 -3.33
CA SER A 336 -8.74 1.90 -2.30
C SER A 336 -9.87 2.93 -2.21
N ILE A 337 -9.57 4.23 -2.25
CA ILE A 337 -10.57 5.31 -2.25
C ILE A 337 -11.54 5.16 -3.43
N LEU A 338 -11.03 4.98 -4.65
CA LEU A 338 -11.89 4.76 -5.83
C LEU A 338 -12.68 3.45 -5.74
N THR A 339 -12.13 2.44 -5.09
CA THR A 339 -12.84 1.17 -4.89
C THR A 339 -13.95 1.31 -3.84
N LEU A 340 -13.75 2.11 -2.78
CA LEU A 340 -14.78 2.41 -1.77
C LEU A 340 -16.03 3.03 -2.39
N ALA A 341 -15.89 3.83 -3.44
CA ALA A 341 -17.03 4.36 -4.20
C ALA A 341 -17.95 3.23 -4.72
N SER A 342 -17.41 2.06 -5.07
CA SER A 342 -18.21 0.90 -5.50
C SER A 342 -19.03 0.26 -4.37
N TYR A 343 -18.74 0.58 -3.11
CA TYR A 343 -19.44 0.08 -1.92
C TYR A 343 -20.41 1.12 -1.32
N ASP A 344 -20.44 2.35 -1.85
CA ASP A 344 -21.37 3.38 -1.41
C ASP A 344 -22.50 3.58 -2.43
N ASN A 345 -23.72 3.20 -2.05
CA ASN A 345 -24.91 3.33 -2.91
C ASN A 345 -25.24 4.78 -3.29
N ARG A 346 -24.65 5.76 -2.59
CA ARG A 346 -24.78 7.19 -2.89
C ARG A 346 -23.44 7.82 -3.28
N ALA A 347 -22.54 7.05 -3.89
CA ALA A 347 -21.20 7.54 -4.26
C ALA A 347 -21.26 8.82 -5.11
N THR A 348 -22.08 8.84 -6.15
CA THR A 348 -22.18 9.95 -7.11
C THR A 348 -23.16 11.06 -6.70
N ASP A 349 -23.85 10.91 -5.56
CA ASP A 349 -24.74 11.92 -5.02
C ASP A 349 -23.91 13.06 -4.42
N THR A 350 -23.97 14.24 -5.03
CA THR A 350 -23.19 15.41 -4.65
C THR A 350 -23.95 16.39 -3.76
N GLU A 351 -25.13 16.03 -3.27
CA GLU A 351 -25.84 16.81 -2.26
C GLU A 351 -24.93 17.08 -1.05
N LEU A 352 -25.05 18.29 -0.48
CA LEU A 352 -24.12 18.80 0.53
C LEU A 352 -24.01 17.84 1.74
N GLY A 353 -25.15 17.38 2.26
CA GLY A 353 -25.20 16.45 3.39
C GLY A 353 -24.56 15.09 3.08
N ASN A 354 -24.71 14.59 1.85
CA ASN A 354 -24.09 13.34 1.44
C ASN A 354 -22.57 13.49 1.23
N SER A 355 -22.14 14.61 0.64
CA SER A 355 -20.71 14.93 0.47
C SER A 355 -20.01 15.06 1.81
N LEU A 356 -20.66 15.71 2.80
CA LEU A 356 -20.16 15.80 4.17
C LEU A 356 -20.06 14.41 4.84
N ARG A 357 -21.10 13.56 4.71
CA ARG A 357 -21.05 12.16 5.19
C ARG A 357 -19.85 11.41 4.63
N GLN A 358 -19.64 11.48 3.31
CA GLN A 358 -18.53 10.80 2.63
C GLN A 358 -17.17 11.35 3.09
N CYS A 359 -17.05 12.67 3.29
CA CYS A 359 -15.84 13.29 3.83
C CYS A 359 -15.51 12.75 5.23
N ILE A 360 -16.49 12.72 6.14
CA ILE A 360 -16.32 12.19 7.51
C ILE A 360 -15.90 10.72 7.46
N GLN A 361 -16.54 9.90 6.62
CA GLN A 361 -16.17 8.49 6.43
C GLN A 361 -14.73 8.31 5.92
N LEU A 362 -14.31 9.15 4.97
CA LEU A 362 -12.94 9.10 4.47
C LEU A 362 -11.92 9.54 5.53
N ILE A 363 -12.19 10.63 6.27
CA ILE A 363 -11.34 11.06 7.39
C ILE A 363 -11.11 9.89 8.38
N SER A 364 -12.18 9.16 8.75
CA SER A 364 -12.08 8.02 9.67
C SER A 364 -11.36 6.79 9.11
N THR A 365 -11.47 6.51 7.81
CA THR A 365 -10.95 5.27 7.20
C THR A 365 -9.52 5.40 6.66
N PHE A 366 -9.05 6.62 6.41
CA PHE A 366 -7.70 6.89 5.89
C PHE A 366 -6.57 6.22 6.69
N PRO A 367 -6.55 6.25 8.04
CA PRO A 367 -5.57 5.52 8.84
C PRO A 367 -5.51 4.03 8.53
N MET A 368 -6.67 3.37 8.40
CA MET A 368 -6.75 1.94 8.08
C MET A 368 -6.22 1.66 6.67
N LEU A 369 -6.56 2.51 5.68
CA LEU A 369 -6.08 2.34 4.31
C LEU A 369 -4.54 2.39 4.22
N ALA A 370 -3.94 3.33 4.96
CA ALA A 370 -2.49 3.49 5.00
C ALA A 370 -1.81 2.31 5.71
N VAL A 371 -2.19 2.04 6.96
CA VAL A 371 -1.53 1.04 7.80
C VAL A 371 -1.74 -0.38 7.26
N TYR A 372 -2.94 -0.73 6.81
CA TYR A 372 -3.17 -2.05 6.24
C TYR A 372 -2.50 -2.21 4.86
N GLY A 373 -2.39 -1.12 4.10
CA GLY A 373 -1.61 -1.11 2.86
C GLY A 373 -0.14 -1.43 3.11
N TYR A 374 0.45 -0.83 4.15
CA TYR A 374 1.82 -1.08 4.57
C TYR A 374 2.03 -2.52 5.05
N HIS A 375 1.15 -3.04 5.92
CA HIS A 375 1.27 -4.43 6.38
C HIS A 375 1.13 -5.45 5.24
N ALA A 376 0.25 -5.18 4.28
CA ALA A 376 0.14 -6.01 3.08
C ALA A 376 1.42 -5.97 2.23
N TYR A 377 2.02 -4.78 2.05
CA TYR A 377 3.31 -4.63 1.38
C TYR A 377 4.43 -5.43 2.08
N ASN A 378 4.59 -5.26 3.39
CA ASN A 378 5.60 -5.98 4.15
C ASN A 378 5.46 -7.50 4.02
N HIS A 379 4.23 -8.00 4.10
CA HIS A 379 3.99 -9.43 4.00
C HIS A 379 4.33 -10.02 2.64
N TYR A 380 3.78 -9.43 1.58
CA TYR A 380 3.82 -10.02 0.25
C TYR A 380 5.09 -9.67 -0.53
N GLU A 381 5.69 -8.50 -0.28
CA GLU A 381 6.87 -8.03 -1.02
C GLU A 381 8.15 -8.07 -0.19
N GLN A 382 8.09 -7.95 1.15
CA GLN A 382 9.26 -8.04 2.03
C GLN A 382 9.37 -9.39 2.78
N ASN A 383 8.39 -10.28 2.62
CA ASN A 383 8.33 -11.60 3.26
C ASN A 383 8.37 -11.54 4.81
N ASP A 384 7.87 -10.45 5.38
CA ASP A 384 7.70 -10.27 6.82
C ASP A 384 6.35 -10.80 7.33
N SER A 385 6.21 -10.84 8.64
CA SER A 385 4.93 -11.19 9.28
C SER A 385 3.89 -10.07 9.12
N MET A 386 2.63 -10.47 8.94
CA MET A 386 1.50 -9.56 8.82
C MET A 386 0.60 -9.67 10.04
N TYR A 387 0.15 -8.53 10.55
CA TYR A 387 -0.94 -8.46 11.51
C TYR A 387 -1.92 -7.37 11.08
N ILE A 388 -3.18 -7.55 11.43
CA ILE A 388 -4.24 -6.58 11.18
C ILE A 388 -4.96 -6.37 12.51
N HIS A 389 -4.63 -5.27 13.16
CA HIS A 389 -5.31 -4.84 14.38
C HIS A 389 -6.48 -3.94 14.00
N ARG A 390 -7.62 -4.15 14.66
CA ARG A 390 -8.77 -3.26 14.50
C ARG A 390 -8.52 -1.97 15.27
N PRO A 391 -8.98 -0.82 14.75
CA PRO A 391 -8.99 0.40 15.54
C PRO A 391 -9.87 0.19 16.79
N ASP A 392 -9.52 0.89 17.86
CA ASP A 392 -10.30 1.00 19.07
C ASP A 392 -11.15 2.27 19.01
N HIS A 393 -12.43 2.15 19.36
CA HIS A 393 -13.39 3.25 19.25
C HIS A 393 -13.21 4.32 20.33
N ASP A 394 -12.52 3.99 21.43
CA ASP A 394 -12.27 4.93 22.53
C ASP A 394 -10.97 5.72 22.36
N LEU A 395 -10.16 5.38 21.35
CA LEU A 395 -8.87 6.00 21.08
C LEU A 395 -8.94 7.10 20.02
N SER A 396 -8.08 8.09 20.15
CA SER A 396 -7.89 9.14 19.13
C SER A 396 -7.33 8.56 17.82
N THR A 397 -7.37 9.38 16.77
CA THR A 397 -6.82 9.02 15.45
C THR A 397 -5.32 8.70 15.53
N ALA A 398 -4.54 9.48 16.28
CA ALA A 398 -3.10 9.26 16.45
C ALA A 398 -2.80 7.95 17.20
N GLU A 399 -3.53 7.70 18.28
CA GLU A 399 -3.42 6.46 19.06
C GLU A 399 -3.77 5.23 18.21
N ASN A 400 -4.85 5.32 17.43
CA ASN A 400 -5.26 4.25 16.52
C ASN A 400 -4.22 3.95 15.44
N ILE A 401 -3.53 4.97 14.91
CA ILE A 401 -2.42 4.75 13.97
C ILE A 401 -1.31 3.93 14.63
N LEU A 402 -0.85 4.33 15.81
CA LEU A 402 0.24 3.63 16.52
C LEU A 402 -0.18 2.21 16.93
N LEU A 403 -1.41 2.05 17.45
CA LEU A 403 -1.99 0.76 17.83
C LEU A 403 -2.06 -0.19 16.64
N MET A 404 -2.51 0.28 15.46
CA MET A 404 -2.63 -0.57 14.29
C MET A 404 -1.28 -0.87 13.63
N LEU A 405 -0.33 0.05 13.74
CA LEU A 405 0.97 -0.07 13.10
C LEU A 405 1.93 -1.00 13.84
N ARG A 406 1.84 -1.12 15.18
CA ARG A 406 2.81 -1.86 16.00
C ARG A 406 2.30 -3.23 16.41
N ALA A 407 3.19 -4.23 16.37
CA ALA A 407 2.85 -5.63 16.66
C ALA A 407 2.43 -5.85 18.13
N ASP A 408 3.03 -5.11 19.06
CA ASP A 408 2.74 -5.15 20.49
C ASP A 408 1.59 -4.21 20.90
N ARG A 409 1.14 -3.35 19.98
CA ARG A 409 0.11 -2.32 20.16
C ARG A 409 0.46 -1.30 21.25
N GLN A 410 1.73 -1.22 21.66
CA GLN A 410 2.15 -0.34 22.74
C GLN A 410 2.63 0.99 22.19
N TYR A 411 2.30 2.07 22.89
CA TYR A 411 2.84 3.40 22.67
C TYR A 411 2.80 4.19 23.96
N THR A 412 3.68 5.19 24.08
CA THR A 412 3.64 6.14 25.19
C THR A 412 2.65 7.25 24.87
N LYS A 413 2.15 7.90 25.92
CA LYS A 413 1.29 9.08 25.78
C LYS A 413 1.99 10.20 24.99
N LEU A 414 3.31 10.37 25.20
CA LEU A 414 4.09 11.35 24.46
C LEU A 414 4.13 11.01 22.97
N GLU A 415 4.36 9.75 22.60
CA GLU A 415 4.35 9.31 21.20
C GLU A 415 3.03 9.65 20.50
N ALA A 416 1.89 9.33 21.13
CA ALA A 416 0.58 9.66 20.61
C ALA A 416 0.37 11.17 20.48
N LYS A 417 0.77 11.96 21.49
CA LYS A 417 0.63 13.42 21.49
C LYS A 417 1.49 14.09 20.41
N VAL A 418 2.71 13.61 20.20
CA VAL A 418 3.60 14.13 19.13
C VAL A 418 3.01 13.81 17.76
N LEU A 419 2.48 12.60 17.55
CA LEU A 419 1.82 12.26 16.29
C LEU A 419 0.55 13.09 16.07
N ASP A 420 -0.29 13.26 17.09
CA ASP A 420 -1.50 14.09 17.03
C ASP A 420 -1.18 15.54 16.65
N THR A 421 -0.15 16.12 17.28
CA THR A 421 0.34 17.46 16.93
C THR A 421 0.84 17.50 15.49
N ALA A 422 1.61 16.50 15.05
CA ALA A 422 2.06 16.41 13.66
C ALA A 422 0.88 16.40 12.70
N LEU A 423 -0.20 15.66 13.00
CA LEU A 423 -1.40 15.62 12.17
C LEU A 423 -2.07 17.00 12.13
N MET A 424 -2.29 17.67 13.27
CA MET A 424 -2.89 19.01 13.32
C MET A 424 -2.15 20.04 12.46
N LEU A 425 -0.80 20.06 12.55
CA LEU A 425 0.05 20.99 11.81
C LEU A 425 0.01 20.76 10.28
N HIS A 426 -0.42 19.59 9.84
CA HIS A 426 -0.51 19.23 8.42
C HIS A 426 -1.94 19.27 7.86
N MET A 427 -2.96 19.50 8.69
CA MET A 427 -4.38 19.45 8.27
C MET A 427 -4.73 20.39 7.13
N GLU A 428 -4.24 21.63 7.17
CA GLU A 428 -4.49 22.61 6.12
C GLU A 428 -3.31 23.58 6.02
N HIS A 429 -3.07 24.10 4.82
CA HIS A 429 -1.97 25.02 4.56
C HIS A 429 -2.29 26.00 3.42
N GLY A 430 -3.42 26.68 3.52
CA GLY A 430 -3.93 27.64 2.56
C GLY A 430 -4.56 26.99 1.32
N GLY A 431 -5.66 27.57 0.85
CA GLY A 431 -6.43 27.06 -0.30
C GLY A 431 -5.69 26.97 -1.65
N GLY A 432 -4.48 27.54 -1.74
CA GLY A 432 -3.66 27.58 -2.96
C GLY A 432 -2.54 26.53 -3.04
N ASN A 433 -2.35 25.68 -2.01
CA ASN A 433 -1.41 24.56 -2.13
C ASN A 433 -1.91 23.55 -3.19
N ASN A 434 -1.01 22.80 -3.83
CA ASN A 434 -1.35 22.07 -5.06
C ASN A 434 -2.47 21.04 -4.86
N SER A 435 -2.44 20.25 -3.78
CA SER A 435 -3.47 19.23 -3.52
C SER A 435 -4.82 19.86 -3.16
N THR A 436 -4.84 20.90 -2.31
CA THR A 436 -6.08 21.63 -2.01
C THR A 436 -6.64 22.35 -3.23
N PHE A 437 -5.81 23.02 -4.03
CA PHE A 437 -6.24 23.64 -5.27
C PHE A 437 -6.77 22.60 -6.26
N THR A 438 -6.13 21.43 -6.34
CA THR A 438 -6.64 20.29 -7.13
C THR A 438 -8.03 19.88 -6.64
N THR A 439 -8.25 19.75 -5.33
CA THR A 439 -9.57 19.45 -4.76
C THR A 439 -10.62 20.45 -5.19
N ARG A 440 -10.31 21.76 -5.17
CA ARG A 440 -11.23 22.81 -5.61
C ARG A 440 -11.51 22.73 -7.11
N VAL A 441 -10.45 22.59 -7.93
CA VAL A 441 -10.56 22.47 -9.40
C VAL A 441 -11.47 21.31 -9.78
N VAL A 442 -11.22 20.11 -9.25
CA VAL A 442 -12.04 18.94 -9.61
C VAL A 442 -13.45 19.03 -9.02
N THR A 443 -13.61 19.58 -7.81
CA THR A 443 -14.94 19.82 -7.21
C THR A 443 -15.77 20.77 -8.07
N SER A 444 -15.17 21.82 -8.65
CA SER A 444 -15.86 22.77 -9.54
C SER A 444 -16.43 22.13 -10.82
N SER A 445 -16.00 20.91 -11.16
CA SER A 445 -16.57 20.14 -12.28
C SER A 445 -17.85 19.36 -11.92
N GLY A 446 -18.23 19.32 -10.63
CA GLY A 446 -19.37 18.55 -10.13
C GLY A 446 -19.05 17.07 -9.83
N THR A 447 -17.77 16.71 -9.66
CA THR A 447 -17.36 15.33 -9.38
C THR A 447 -17.71 14.86 -7.95
N ASP A 448 -17.81 13.54 -7.77
CA ASP A 448 -18.07 12.90 -6.48
C ASP A 448 -16.90 13.04 -5.48
N THR A 449 -17.17 12.75 -4.20
CA THR A 449 -16.19 12.94 -3.13
C THR A 449 -14.99 12.01 -3.27
N TYR A 450 -15.21 10.74 -3.64
CA TYR A 450 -14.12 9.77 -3.79
C TYR A 450 -13.17 10.18 -4.92
N SER A 451 -13.71 10.60 -6.06
CA SER A 451 -12.94 11.11 -7.20
C SER A 451 -12.17 12.39 -6.84
N ALA A 452 -12.80 13.34 -6.14
CA ALA A 452 -12.14 14.58 -5.72
C ALA A 452 -10.96 14.31 -4.79
N ILE A 453 -11.13 13.40 -3.83
CA ILE A 453 -10.09 13.02 -2.88
C ILE A 453 -8.99 12.19 -3.57
N ALA A 454 -9.33 11.28 -4.48
CA ALA A 454 -8.33 10.53 -5.26
C ALA A 454 -7.46 11.45 -6.14
N ALA A 455 -8.03 12.52 -6.71
CA ALA A 455 -7.26 13.53 -7.43
C ALA A 455 -6.32 14.32 -6.50
N ALA A 456 -6.80 14.69 -5.30
CA ALA A 456 -5.99 15.36 -4.29
C ALA A 456 -4.81 14.48 -3.81
N MET A 457 -5.04 13.18 -3.62
CA MET A 457 -4.02 12.18 -3.32
C MET A 457 -2.95 12.10 -4.42
N SER A 458 -3.40 12.06 -5.68
CA SER A 458 -2.50 12.02 -6.84
C SER A 458 -1.63 13.28 -6.95
N SER A 459 -2.18 14.44 -6.58
CA SER A 459 -1.43 15.70 -6.47
C SER A 459 -0.42 15.67 -5.31
N LEU A 460 -0.83 15.22 -4.12
CA LEU A 460 0.03 15.16 -2.94
C LEU A 460 1.22 14.20 -3.11
N LYS A 461 1.00 13.07 -3.77
CA LYS A 461 2.04 12.07 -4.03
C LYS A 461 3.29 12.64 -4.74
N GLY A 462 3.11 13.67 -5.57
CA GLY A 462 4.22 14.23 -6.34
C GLY A 462 5.38 14.70 -5.45
N PRO A 463 6.65 14.42 -5.82
CA PRO A 463 7.80 14.71 -4.96
C PRO A 463 8.00 16.21 -4.70
N LYS A 464 7.48 17.08 -5.56
CA LYS A 464 7.48 18.54 -5.38
C LYS A 464 6.40 19.04 -4.40
N HIS A 465 5.56 18.15 -3.88
CA HIS A 465 4.50 18.48 -2.92
C HIS A 465 4.67 17.66 -1.62
N GLY A 466 4.30 16.38 -1.60
CA GLY A 466 4.32 15.55 -0.38
C GLY A 466 5.61 14.77 -0.12
N GLY A 467 6.67 14.97 -0.92
CA GLY A 467 7.92 14.20 -0.83
C GLY A 467 9.08 14.90 -0.10
N ALA A 468 8.86 16.10 0.46
CA ALA A 468 9.91 16.89 1.09
C ALA A 468 10.53 16.21 2.32
N ASN A 469 9.70 15.62 3.18
CA ASN A 469 10.13 14.91 4.38
C ASN A 469 11.03 13.70 4.09
N ILE A 470 10.75 12.91 3.05
CA ILE A 470 11.59 11.79 2.61
C ILE A 470 12.96 12.32 2.16
N LYS A 471 12.98 13.40 1.37
CA LYS A 471 14.22 14.03 0.92
C LYS A 471 15.07 14.60 2.06
N VAL A 472 14.44 15.13 3.11
CA VAL A 472 15.15 15.54 4.33
C VAL A 472 15.84 14.34 4.98
N MET A 473 15.14 13.20 5.12
CA MET A 473 15.75 12.02 5.74
C MET A 473 16.88 11.42 4.91
N GLU A 474 16.73 11.36 3.59
CA GLU A 474 17.81 10.94 2.68
C GLU A 474 19.04 11.86 2.79
N MET A 475 18.81 13.19 2.82
CA MET A 475 19.88 14.18 3.00
C MET A 475 20.55 14.02 4.37
N MET A 476 19.78 13.80 5.44
CA MET A 476 20.31 13.61 6.78
C MET A 476 21.18 12.36 6.87
N GLU A 477 20.81 11.27 6.19
CA GLU A 477 21.62 10.06 6.15
C GLU A 477 22.95 10.26 5.39
N ASP A 478 22.92 11.02 4.30
CA ASP A 478 24.14 11.41 3.58
C ASP A 478 25.04 12.29 4.47
N ILE A 479 24.47 13.23 5.22
CA ILE A 479 25.20 14.04 6.21
C ILE A 479 25.84 13.13 7.28
N ARG A 480 25.09 12.20 7.88
CA ARG A 480 25.62 11.27 8.89
C ARG A 480 26.78 10.41 8.40
N THR A 481 26.80 10.10 7.10
CA THR A 481 27.87 9.30 6.49
C THR A 481 29.15 10.13 6.25
N ASN A 482 29.01 11.46 6.11
CA ASN A 482 30.10 12.33 5.67
C ASN A 482 30.60 13.34 6.72
N VAL A 483 29.83 13.58 7.78
CA VAL A 483 30.20 14.44 8.93
C VAL A 483 30.54 13.54 10.11
N ARG A 484 31.69 13.75 10.76
CA ARG A 484 32.18 12.90 11.84
C ARG A 484 31.68 13.33 13.21
N ASP A 485 31.67 14.64 13.47
CA ASP A 485 31.24 15.21 14.73
C ASP A 485 30.00 16.09 14.52
N PHE A 486 28.87 15.67 15.08
CA PHE A 486 27.61 16.41 14.95
C PHE A 486 27.54 17.65 15.84
N GLU A 487 28.51 17.84 16.75
CA GLU A 487 28.67 19.05 17.55
C GLU A 487 29.63 20.06 16.89
N ASP A 488 30.47 19.64 15.94
CA ASP A 488 31.36 20.53 15.17
C ASP A 488 30.57 21.29 14.10
N LYS A 489 30.21 22.53 14.44
CA LYS A 489 29.49 23.44 13.54
C LYS A 489 30.27 23.79 12.27
N ASP A 490 31.60 23.82 12.31
CA ASP A 490 32.42 24.16 11.15
C ASP A 490 32.44 22.98 10.15
N GLU A 491 32.51 21.74 10.64
CA GLU A 491 32.40 20.54 9.80
C GLU A 491 31.03 20.47 9.11
N ILE A 492 29.95 20.73 9.86
CA ILE A 492 28.59 20.78 9.32
C ILE A 492 28.45 21.89 8.28
N GLU A 493 28.88 23.13 8.57
CA GLU A 493 28.81 24.25 7.63
C GLU A 493 29.56 23.94 6.33
N HIS A 494 30.74 23.32 6.42
CA HIS A 494 31.53 22.92 5.26
C HIS A 494 30.77 21.91 4.37
N TYR A 495 30.11 20.93 4.97
CA TYR A 495 29.33 19.95 4.22
C TYR A 495 28.05 20.56 3.61
N LEU A 496 27.33 21.40 4.35
CA LEU A 496 26.16 22.12 3.83
C LEU A 496 26.55 23.03 2.64
N ALA A 497 27.76 23.61 2.63
CA ALA A 497 28.25 24.38 1.50
C ALA A 497 28.44 23.52 0.23
N LYS A 498 28.91 22.28 0.37
CA LYS A 498 29.01 21.33 -0.76
C LYS A 498 27.64 20.96 -1.32
N LEU A 499 26.64 20.75 -0.45
CA LEU A 499 25.25 20.52 -0.89
C LEU A 499 24.76 21.68 -1.75
N LEU A 500 24.99 22.93 -1.32
CA LEU A 500 24.59 24.12 -2.07
C LEU A 500 25.36 24.31 -3.38
N ALA A 501 26.62 23.90 -3.44
CA ALA A 501 27.42 23.89 -4.66
C ALA A 501 27.01 22.79 -5.66
N GLY A 502 26.18 21.81 -5.22
CA GLY A 502 25.79 20.66 -6.03
C GLY A 502 26.88 19.59 -6.12
N GLU A 503 27.81 19.59 -5.15
CA GLU A 503 28.97 18.68 -5.10
C GLU A 503 28.72 17.45 -4.20
N ALA A 504 27.59 17.41 -3.49
CA ALA A 504 27.19 16.33 -2.57
C ALA A 504 25.72 15.93 -2.77
N PHE A 505 25.32 14.82 -2.15
CA PHE A 505 23.99 14.22 -2.21
C PHE A 505 23.48 13.99 -3.65
N ASP A 506 22.41 14.69 -4.06
CA ASP A 506 21.72 14.52 -5.34
C ASP A 506 22.11 15.58 -6.40
N GLY A 507 23.10 16.42 -6.07
CA GLY A 507 23.63 17.45 -6.97
C GLY A 507 22.62 18.57 -7.30
N LYS A 508 21.52 18.71 -6.55
CA LYS A 508 20.50 19.74 -6.85
C LYS A 508 20.83 21.13 -6.33
N GLY A 509 21.85 21.29 -5.49
CA GLY A 509 22.19 22.60 -4.93
C GLY A 509 21.21 23.07 -3.86
N LEU A 510 20.52 22.14 -3.17
CA LEU A 510 19.44 22.42 -2.21
C LEU A 510 19.76 21.81 -0.85
N ILE A 511 19.36 22.51 0.21
CA ILE A 511 19.27 21.95 1.56
C ILE A 511 17.78 21.67 1.82
N TYR A 512 17.39 20.41 1.83
CA TYR A 512 16.00 19.99 2.01
C TYR A 512 15.50 20.36 3.42
N GLY A 513 14.23 20.74 3.53
CA GLY A 513 13.63 21.26 4.76
C GLY A 513 13.91 22.75 5.03
N MET A 514 14.74 23.40 4.20
CA MET A 514 15.00 24.84 4.26
C MET A 514 14.25 25.61 3.16
N GLY A 515 13.54 26.66 3.58
CA GLY A 515 12.75 27.51 2.71
C GLY A 515 11.32 27.02 2.53
N HIS A 516 10.42 27.96 2.22
CA HIS A 516 9.00 27.67 2.00
C HIS A 516 8.47 28.47 0.82
N ALA A 517 7.47 27.97 0.10
CA ALA A 517 6.87 28.71 -1.03
C ALA A 517 6.06 29.96 -0.60
N VAL A 518 5.80 30.12 0.69
CA VAL A 518 4.95 31.18 1.27
C VAL A 518 5.68 31.88 2.42
N TYR A 519 6.09 31.16 3.48
CA TYR A 519 6.87 31.71 4.57
C TYR A 519 8.23 32.27 4.13
N SER A 520 8.72 33.21 4.92
CA SER A 520 9.92 33.99 4.69
C SER A 520 10.85 33.91 5.91
N LEU A 521 10.44 34.48 7.04
CA LEU A 521 11.26 34.55 8.26
C LEU A 521 11.13 33.31 9.16
N SER A 522 9.96 32.66 9.16
CA SER A 522 9.69 31.49 9.98
C SER A 522 8.47 30.70 9.50
N ASP A 523 8.43 29.42 9.80
CA ASP A 523 7.23 28.58 9.69
C ASP A 523 6.68 28.34 11.11
N PRO A 524 5.46 28.80 11.44
CA PRO A 524 4.91 28.63 12.78
C PRO A 524 4.75 27.16 13.17
N ARG A 525 4.52 26.29 12.18
CA ARG A 525 4.35 24.85 12.42
C ARG A 525 5.65 24.20 12.86
N GLU A 526 6.77 24.58 12.23
CA GLU A 526 8.10 24.10 12.59
C GLU A 526 8.41 24.47 14.04
N ARG A 527 8.22 25.74 14.42
CA ARG A 527 8.47 26.22 15.79
C ARG A 527 7.65 25.50 16.86
N ILE A 528 6.38 25.24 16.58
CA ILE A 528 5.52 24.44 17.47
C ILE A 528 6.08 23.02 17.56
N PHE A 529 6.39 22.42 16.41
CA PHE A 529 6.75 21.02 16.33
C PHE A 529 8.09 20.72 16.99
N LYS A 530 9.06 21.62 16.86
CA LYS A 530 10.40 21.49 17.46
C LYS A 530 10.37 21.13 18.94
N LYS A 531 9.50 21.78 19.73
CA LYS A 531 9.38 21.48 21.18
C LYS A 531 9.01 20.02 21.43
N PHE A 532 8.05 19.50 20.67
CA PHE A 532 7.63 18.09 20.77
C PHE A 532 8.73 17.14 20.27
N VAL A 533 9.47 17.54 19.24
CA VAL A 533 10.62 16.77 18.71
C VAL A 533 11.71 16.65 19.77
N GLU A 534 12.05 17.74 20.45
CA GLU A 534 13.05 17.75 21.53
C GLU A 534 12.64 16.84 22.69
N MET A 535 11.38 16.91 23.13
CA MET A 535 10.84 16.03 24.17
C MET A 535 10.91 14.55 23.75
N LEU A 536 10.49 14.23 22.52
CA LEU A 536 10.51 12.87 22.01
C LEU A 536 11.95 12.36 21.83
N ALA A 537 12.88 13.21 21.39
CA ALA A 537 14.30 12.86 21.26
C ALA A 537 14.91 12.52 22.62
N VAL A 538 14.52 13.20 23.70
CA VAL A 538 14.94 12.83 25.06
C VAL A 538 14.38 11.46 25.45
N GLU A 539 13.08 11.22 25.25
CA GLU A 539 12.44 9.93 25.58
C GLU A 539 13.04 8.76 24.78
N LYS A 540 13.42 9.00 23.51
CA LYS A 540 13.99 7.98 22.62
C LYS A 540 15.51 7.88 22.66
N HIS A 541 16.18 8.63 23.53
CA HIS A 541 17.64 8.68 23.63
C HIS A 541 18.33 9.08 22.29
N ARG A 542 17.76 10.06 21.58
CA ARG A 542 18.23 10.58 20.28
C ARG A 542 18.76 12.02 20.37
N GLN A 543 19.30 12.42 21.52
CA GLN A 543 19.81 13.78 21.75
C GLN A 543 20.96 14.16 20.80
N VAL A 544 21.81 13.20 20.43
CA VAL A 544 22.91 13.41 19.47
C VAL A 544 22.39 13.73 18.07
N ASP A 545 21.36 13.00 17.60
CA ASP A 545 20.68 13.36 16.36
C ASP A 545 20.02 14.73 16.48
N MET A 546 19.35 15.02 17.60
CA MET A 546 18.72 16.33 17.80
C MET A 546 19.73 17.48 17.74
N ALA A 547 20.96 17.29 18.25
CA ALA A 547 22.04 18.27 18.14
C ALA A 547 22.41 18.55 16.68
N LEU A 548 22.49 17.52 15.83
CA LEU A 548 22.70 17.68 14.39
C LEU A 548 21.60 18.55 13.75
N TYR A 549 20.32 18.25 14.04
CA TYR A 549 19.19 19.01 13.50
C TYR A 549 19.25 20.48 13.95
N ASN A 550 19.51 20.73 15.23
CA ASN A 550 19.62 22.08 15.78
C ASN A 550 20.78 22.87 15.15
N ASN A 551 21.92 22.22 14.92
CA ASN A 551 23.07 22.85 14.27
C ASN A 551 22.75 23.19 12.80
N ILE A 552 22.13 22.28 12.05
CA ILE A 552 21.73 22.53 10.65
C ILE A 552 20.69 23.65 10.57
N GLU A 553 19.70 23.66 11.46
CA GLU A 553 18.68 24.72 11.55
C GLU A 553 19.29 26.10 11.76
N GLU A 554 20.35 26.20 12.57
CA GLU A 554 21.04 27.46 12.84
C GLU A 554 21.94 27.91 11.67
N ILE A 555 22.67 26.97 11.06
CA ILE A 555 23.71 27.23 10.06
C ILE A 555 23.10 27.47 8.68
N ALA A 556 22.18 26.60 8.25
CA ALA A 556 21.72 26.56 6.86
C ALA A 556 21.09 27.89 6.38
N PRO A 557 20.20 28.57 7.14
CA PRO A 557 19.64 29.85 6.71
C PRO A 557 20.71 30.92 6.45
N LYS A 558 21.71 31.02 7.35
CA LYS A 558 22.83 31.98 7.24
C LYS A 558 23.68 31.68 6.01
N LEU A 559 23.97 30.40 5.78
CA LEU A 559 24.77 29.95 4.65
C LEU A 559 24.08 30.17 3.31
N ILE A 560 22.79 29.83 3.20
CA ILE A 560 22.00 30.06 1.98
C ILE A 560 21.93 31.55 1.67
N ALA A 561 21.69 32.41 2.68
CA ALA A 561 21.66 33.86 2.52
C ALA A 561 22.98 34.45 2.01
N LYS A 562 24.12 33.87 2.39
CA LYS A 562 25.44 34.28 1.93
C LYS A 562 25.75 33.85 0.49
N GLN A 563 25.32 32.66 0.09
CA GLN A 563 25.72 32.05 -1.20
C GLN A 563 24.70 32.21 -2.33
N ARG A 564 23.42 32.45 -2.02
CA ARG A 564 22.35 32.57 -3.01
C ARG A 564 21.74 33.97 -2.98
N LYS A 565 21.41 34.52 -4.15
CA LYS A 565 20.57 35.72 -4.23
C LYS A 565 19.15 35.34 -3.85
N ILE A 566 18.73 35.70 -2.63
CA ILE A 566 17.38 35.43 -2.15
C ILE A 566 16.61 36.73 -2.01
N PHE A 567 15.45 36.78 -2.65
CA PHE A 567 14.53 37.93 -2.59
C PHE A 567 13.63 37.92 -1.35
N LYS A 568 13.69 36.84 -0.56
CA LYS A 568 12.98 36.64 0.71
C LYS A 568 13.86 35.86 1.68
N GLY A 569 13.58 35.95 2.98
CA GLY A 569 14.26 35.12 3.99
C GLY A 569 14.11 33.62 3.72
N VAL A 570 14.96 32.82 4.39
CA VAL A 570 14.90 31.36 4.40
C VAL A 570 14.81 30.91 5.86
N SER A 571 13.90 30.01 6.14
CA SER A 571 13.71 29.40 7.45
C SER A 571 13.53 27.88 7.28
N PRO A 572 13.79 27.08 8.31
CA PRO A 572 13.30 25.70 8.34
C PRO A 572 11.77 25.69 8.19
N ASN A 573 11.25 24.58 7.66
CA ASN A 573 9.82 24.32 7.56
C ASN A 573 9.47 23.02 8.33
N VAL A 574 8.17 22.75 8.48
CA VAL A 574 7.72 21.59 9.27
C VAL A 574 8.27 20.25 8.77
N ASP A 575 8.55 20.12 7.46
CA ASP A 575 9.08 18.90 6.85
C ASP A 575 10.52 18.60 7.29
N PHE A 576 11.24 19.62 7.77
CA PHE A 576 12.59 19.46 8.35
C PHE A 576 12.58 18.50 9.54
N TYR A 577 11.55 18.55 10.39
CA TYR A 577 11.45 17.69 11.58
C TYR A 577 10.54 16.48 11.41
N SER A 578 9.58 16.50 10.48
CA SER A 578 8.55 15.46 10.39
C SER A 578 9.12 14.07 10.15
N GLY A 579 10.10 13.93 9.26
CA GLY A 579 10.72 12.63 8.99
C GLY A 579 11.44 12.07 10.22
N PHE A 580 12.10 12.93 10.99
CA PHE A 580 12.79 12.53 12.21
C PHE A 580 11.82 12.07 13.30
N VAL A 581 10.72 12.78 13.47
CA VAL A 581 9.62 12.37 14.37
C VAL A 581 9.09 11.01 13.97
N TYR A 582 8.77 10.82 12.68
CA TYR A 582 8.24 9.54 12.20
C TYR A 582 9.25 8.40 12.43
N GLN A 583 10.55 8.64 12.22
CA GLN A 583 11.59 7.67 12.56
C GLN A 583 11.60 7.33 14.05
N MET A 584 11.53 8.32 14.95
CA MET A 584 11.50 8.12 16.41
C MET A 584 10.23 7.40 16.89
N LEU A 585 9.11 7.56 16.18
CA LEU A 585 7.85 6.86 16.43
C LEU A 585 7.82 5.45 15.83
N GLY A 586 8.88 5.01 15.13
CA GLY A 586 8.90 3.72 14.43
C GLY A 586 7.93 3.66 13.25
N ILE A 587 7.56 4.81 12.69
CA ILE A 587 6.77 4.89 11.46
C ILE A 587 7.71 4.64 10.27
N PRO A 588 7.39 3.68 9.38
CA PRO A 588 8.20 3.36 8.20
C PRO A 588 8.14 4.48 7.16
N VAL A 589 9.18 4.60 6.33
CA VAL A 589 9.31 5.68 5.33
C VAL A 589 8.19 5.66 4.29
N GLU A 590 7.68 4.47 3.96
CA GLU A 590 6.54 4.25 3.06
C GLU A 590 5.26 4.92 3.56
N LEU A 591 5.17 5.19 4.88
CA LEU A 591 4.03 5.85 5.51
C LEU A 591 4.21 7.35 5.72
N TYR A 592 5.35 7.96 5.36
CA TYR A 592 5.57 9.40 5.60
C TYR A 592 4.58 10.29 4.85
N THR A 593 4.45 10.09 3.53
CA THR A 593 3.45 10.82 2.73
C THR A 593 2.01 10.37 3.05
N PRO A 594 1.71 9.08 3.31
CA PRO A 594 0.41 8.65 3.83
C PRO A 594 -0.03 9.32 5.13
N ILE A 595 0.86 9.52 6.11
CA ILE A 595 0.54 10.25 7.35
C ILE A 595 0.20 11.71 7.03
N PHE A 596 0.93 12.32 6.09
CA PHE A 596 0.56 13.64 5.59
C PHE A 596 -0.85 13.62 4.94
N ALA A 597 -1.19 12.60 4.14
CA ALA A 597 -2.53 12.47 3.57
C ALA A 597 -3.63 12.30 4.64
N ILE A 598 -3.37 11.53 5.70
CA ILE A 598 -4.29 11.34 6.84
C ILE A 598 -4.57 12.66 7.56
N ALA A 599 -3.60 13.55 7.66
CA ALA A 599 -3.84 14.90 8.16
C ALA A 599 -4.64 15.74 7.14
N ARG A 600 -4.17 15.76 5.89
CA ARG A 600 -4.61 16.73 4.87
C ARG A 600 -6.02 16.47 4.33
N ILE A 601 -6.55 15.25 4.45
CA ILE A 601 -7.92 14.91 4.05
C ILE A 601 -8.98 15.79 4.74
N VAL A 602 -8.71 16.26 5.95
CA VAL A 602 -9.58 17.20 6.67
C VAL A 602 -9.69 18.53 5.92
N GLY A 603 -8.56 19.13 5.55
CA GLY A 603 -8.52 20.37 4.76
C GLY A 603 -9.15 20.21 3.37
N TRP A 604 -8.86 19.10 2.68
CA TRP A 604 -9.51 18.78 1.39
C TRP A 604 -11.02 18.68 1.52
N SER A 605 -11.51 18.03 2.56
CA SER A 605 -12.94 17.90 2.85
C SER A 605 -13.58 19.27 3.09
N ALA A 606 -12.97 20.10 3.93
CA ALA A 606 -13.45 21.45 4.21
C ALA A 606 -13.50 22.32 2.94
N HIS A 607 -12.47 22.26 2.10
CA HIS A 607 -12.44 23.00 0.84
C HIS A 607 -13.39 22.45 -0.23
N ARG A 608 -13.66 21.14 -0.24
CA ARG A 608 -14.71 20.56 -1.09
C ARG A 608 -16.07 21.14 -0.73
N ILE A 609 -16.40 21.13 0.57
CA ILE A 609 -17.66 21.68 1.08
C ILE A 609 -17.77 23.18 0.78
N GLU A 610 -16.69 23.94 1.01
CA GLU A 610 -16.64 25.37 0.67
C GLU A 610 -16.86 25.63 -0.82
N GLU A 611 -16.23 24.85 -1.70
CA GLU A 611 -16.38 25.00 -3.14
C GLU A 611 -17.80 24.65 -3.60
N GLN A 612 -18.43 23.60 -3.05
CA GLN A 612 -19.82 23.23 -3.35
C GLN A 612 -20.83 24.32 -2.92
N ILE A 613 -20.58 25.00 -1.80
CA ILE A 613 -21.48 26.05 -1.29
C ILE A 613 -21.28 27.37 -2.07
N CYS A 614 -20.03 27.78 -2.28
CA CYS A 614 -19.73 29.13 -2.73
C CYS A 614 -19.58 29.25 -4.26
N MET A 615 -19.26 28.17 -4.97
CA MET A 615 -18.82 28.25 -6.36
C MET A 615 -19.76 27.48 -7.30
N GLY A 616 -20.58 28.23 -8.03
CA GLY A 616 -21.47 27.69 -9.07
C GLY A 616 -20.86 27.65 -10.48
N LYS A 617 -19.56 27.91 -10.63
CA LYS A 617 -18.87 27.93 -11.94
C LYS A 617 -17.63 27.05 -11.92
N ILE A 618 -17.41 26.36 -13.04
CA ILE A 618 -16.21 25.54 -13.26
C ILE A 618 -14.94 26.40 -13.29
N ILE A 619 -13.89 25.97 -12.59
CA ILE A 619 -12.55 26.56 -12.67
C ILE A 619 -11.92 26.16 -14.01
N ARG A 620 -11.84 27.11 -14.94
CA ARG A 620 -11.37 26.88 -16.31
C ARG A 620 -10.51 28.04 -16.82
N PRO A 621 -9.20 28.08 -16.48
CA PRO A 621 -8.30 29.12 -16.97
C PRO A 621 -8.13 29.02 -18.50
N ALA A 622 -7.93 30.17 -19.15
CA ALA A 622 -7.61 30.23 -20.58
C ALA A 622 -6.10 30.01 -20.81
N TYR A 623 -5.77 29.38 -21.94
CA TYR A 623 -4.40 29.24 -22.42
C TYR A 623 -4.25 30.11 -23.68
N MET A 624 -3.14 30.85 -23.78
CA MET A 624 -2.76 31.54 -25.01
C MET A 624 -1.94 30.58 -25.88
N SER A 625 -2.39 30.36 -27.12
CA SER A 625 -1.66 29.51 -28.08
C SER A 625 -0.48 30.28 -28.68
N VAL A 626 0.70 29.68 -28.64
CA VAL A 626 1.92 30.17 -29.29
C VAL A 626 2.28 29.36 -30.54
N MET A 627 1.33 28.57 -31.05
CA MET A 627 1.56 27.73 -32.23
C MET A 627 1.77 28.57 -33.49
N GLU A 628 2.71 28.15 -34.33
CA GLU A 628 2.84 28.68 -35.67
C GLU A 628 1.73 28.11 -36.57
N VAL A 629 1.11 28.98 -37.37
CA VAL A 629 0.16 28.55 -38.39
C VAL A 629 0.91 27.82 -39.48
N LYS A 630 0.57 26.54 -39.69
CA LYS A 630 1.14 25.75 -40.78
C LYS A 630 0.23 25.86 -41.99
N GLU A 631 0.76 26.28 -43.12
CA GLU A 631 0.07 26.15 -44.41
C GLU A 631 -0.07 24.66 -44.74
N GLN A 632 -1.27 24.24 -45.14
CA GLN A 632 -1.47 22.90 -45.66
C GLN A 632 -0.69 22.79 -46.98
N THR A 633 0.39 22.03 -46.97
CA THR A 633 1.00 21.56 -48.21
C THR A 633 0.09 20.47 -48.75
N GLU A 634 -0.60 20.75 -49.86
CA GLU A 634 -1.27 19.71 -50.66
C GLU A 634 -0.23 18.63 -50.97
N LYS A 635 -0.48 17.41 -50.45
CA LYS A 635 0.37 16.23 -50.67
C LYS A 635 -0.23 15.34 -51.72
#